data_AF-G0URF7-F1
#
_entry.id   AF-G0URF7-F1
#
_cell.length_a   1.000
_cell.length_b   1.000
_cell.length_c   1.000
_cell.angle_alpha   90.00
_cell.angle_beta   90.00
_cell.angle_gamma   90.00
#
_symmetry.space_group_name_H-M   'P 1'
#
loop_
_entity.id
_entity.type
_entity.pdbx_description
1 polymer ?
#
loop_
_entity_poly.entity_id
_entity_poly.type
_entity_poly.pdbx_seq_one_letter_code
_entity_poly.pdbx_strand_id
1 'polypeptide(L)'
;MWMKYNISRSSFRPPKLHAHIESCFFLCYYYCYHLESLCRMQDYLREIEGKLARKTERQDTLLYRLAKRKADEVRLAKLGIRCIPSNPLETTDVNVAKYVIFKLKQEIGDKVARLRNANLLSIETHGEVTVRAKNDEVNHLISKKDLWERRLATLKGECHRGKRPQKIYFGSASYLPEARKKGCGTTDHTSDDGDGYVSSNSQVSSCSEDIPQKPSDLYLGQVTSRSSEESLRSIEAGAEQRLRLKHFYSEENSLKHTREEGTAFIVNIVLPEEINFRRLLVERKKRAFQERINALRG
;
A
#
# COMPACT_ATOMS: atom_id res chain seq x y z
N MET A 1 -56.14 -20.80 -22.18
CA MET A 1 -56.24 -22.06 -21.40
C MET A 1 -55.15 -22.01 -20.32
N TRP A 2 -55.47 -21.50 -19.13
CA TRP A 2 -54.50 -21.28 -18.05
C TRP A 2 -54.75 -22.33 -16.97
N MET A 3 -53.79 -23.25 -16.76
CA MET A 3 -53.83 -24.22 -15.67
C MET A 3 -53.33 -23.57 -14.38
N LYS A 4 -54.23 -23.46 -13.39
CA LYS A 4 -53.91 -23.11 -12.00
C LYS A 4 -53.42 -24.37 -11.28
N TYR A 5 -52.15 -24.39 -10.85
CA TYR A 5 -51.66 -25.35 -9.88
C TYR A 5 -51.81 -24.78 -8.46
N ASN A 6 -52.69 -25.40 -7.68
CA ASN A 6 -52.81 -25.17 -6.23
C ASN A 6 -51.70 -25.97 -5.52
N ILE A 7 -50.77 -25.27 -4.88
CA ILE A 7 -49.78 -25.88 -3.97
C ILE A 7 -50.23 -25.61 -2.54
N SER A 8 -50.69 -26.67 -1.87
CA SER A 8 -51.01 -26.68 -0.45
C SER A 8 -49.75 -26.43 0.39
N ARG A 9 -49.74 -25.33 1.16
CA ARG A 9 -48.70 -25.05 2.16
C ARG A 9 -48.92 -25.92 3.39
N SER A 10 -48.23 -27.04 3.48
CA SER A 10 -48.03 -27.75 4.74
C SER A 10 -47.05 -26.96 5.62
N SER A 11 -47.49 -26.60 6.81
CA SER A 11 -46.72 -25.93 7.86
C SER A 11 -45.56 -26.81 8.35
N PHE A 12 -44.36 -26.59 7.79
CA PHE A 12 -43.13 -27.20 8.29
C PHE A 12 -42.53 -26.29 9.38
N ARG A 13 -42.72 -26.64 10.65
CA ARG A 13 -41.96 -26.02 11.75
C ARG A 13 -40.55 -26.64 11.74
N PRO A 14 -39.47 -25.88 11.55
CA PRO A 14 -38.13 -26.43 11.66
C PRO A 14 -37.81 -26.77 13.13
N PRO A 15 -37.20 -27.93 13.42
CA PRO A 15 -36.73 -28.27 14.75
C PRO A 15 -35.54 -27.38 15.17
N LYS A 16 -35.37 -27.21 16.48
CA LYS A 16 -34.36 -26.40 17.18
C LYS A 16 -32.92 -26.93 17.00
N LEU A 17 -32.42 -27.01 15.76
CA LEU A 17 -31.05 -27.42 15.42
C LEU A 17 -30.10 -26.24 15.16
N HIS A 18 -30.61 -25.00 15.14
CA HIS A 18 -29.80 -23.81 14.85
C HIS A 18 -28.80 -23.44 15.97
N ALA A 19 -29.15 -23.68 17.24
CA ALA A 19 -28.33 -23.24 18.38
C ALA A 19 -27.01 -24.01 18.53
N HIS A 20 -26.92 -25.25 18.03
CA HIS A 20 -25.73 -26.08 18.16
C HIS A 20 -24.71 -25.86 17.02
N ILE A 21 -25.17 -25.36 15.88
CA ILE A 21 -24.31 -25.02 14.75
C ILE A 21 -23.63 -23.67 15.01
N GLU A 22 -24.37 -22.69 15.53
CA GLU A 22 -23.83 -21.35 15.86
C GLU A 22 -22.75 -21.39 16.95
N SER A 23 -22.87 -22.29 17.94
CA SER A 23 -21.85 -22.46 18.99
C SER A 23 -20.55 -23.07 18.48
N CYS A 24 -20.62 -24.00 17.52
CA CYS A 24 -19.44 -24.57 16.86
C CYS A 24 -18.70 -23.54 15.99
N PHE A 25 -19.42 -22.68 15.27
CA PHE A 25 -18.80 -21.59 14.49
C PHE A 25 -18.11 -20.58 15.41
N PHE A 26 -18.71 -20.22 16.54
CA PHE A 26 -18.13 -19.26 17.48
C PHE A 26 -16.84 -19.77 18.13
N LEU A 27 -16.81 -21.05 18.52
CA LEU A 27 -15.62 -21.69 19.07
C LEU A 27 -14.51 -21.79 18.01
N CYS A 28 -14.83 -22.19 16.79
CA CYS A 28 -13.85 -22.28 15.70
C CYS A 28 -13.23 -20.91 15.37
N TYR A 29 -14.05 -19.85 15.32
CA TYR A 29 -13.57 -18.48 15.11
C TYR A 29 -12.66 -18.00 16.25
N TYR A 30 -13.04 -18.28 17.49
CA TYR A 30 -12.23 -17.91 18.66
C TYR A 30 -10.88 -18.63 18.68
N TYR A 31 -10.84 -19.93 18.37
CA TYR A 31 -9.59 -20.69 18.27
C TYR A 31 -8.71 -20.22 17.10
N CYS A 32 -9.28 -19.91 15.93
CA CYS A 32 -8.53 -19.35 14.81
C CYS A 32 -7.91 -17.98 15.16
N TYR A 33 -8.68 -17.08 15.78
CA TYR A 33 -8.14 -15.78 16.22
C TYR A 33 -7.05 -15.94 17.28
N HIS A 34 -7.22 -16.88 18.20
CA HIS A 34 -6.23 -17.10 19.25
C HIS A 34 -4.93 -17.70 18.70
N LEU A 35 -5.02 -18.64 17.75
CA LEU A 35 -3.86 -19.21 17.05
C LEU A 35 -3.14 -18.17 16.20
N GLU A 36 -3.87 -17.34 15.45
CA GLU A 36 -3.27 -16.23 14.69
C GLU A 36 -2.57 -15.23 15.61
N SER A 37 -3.16 -14.91 16.76
CA SER A 37 -2.54 -14.03 17.75
C SER A 37 -1.27 -14.62 18.35
N LEU A 38 -1.24 -15.93 18.60
CA LEU A 38 -0.07 -16.63 19.13
C LEU A 38 1.06 -16.68 18.09
N CYS A 39 0.75 -17.00 16.83
CA CYS A 39 1.74 -16.92 15.74
C CYS A 39 2.31 -15.50 15.58
N ARG A 40 1.46 -14.47 15.63
CA ARG A 40 1.92 -13.07 15.55
C ARG A 40 2.82 -12.67 16.71
N MET A 41 2.55 -13.15 17.93
CA MET A 41 3.43 -12.90 19.07
C MET A 41 4.77 -13.62 18.94
N GLN A 42 4.78 -14.85 18.42
CA GLN A 42 6.03 -15.57 18.16
C GLN A 42 6.87 -14.90 17.07
N ASP A 43 6.24 -14.38 16.02
CA ASP A 43 6.94 -13.60 14.99
C ASP A 43 7.51 -12.29 15.54
N TYR A 44 6.79 -11.63 16.43
CA TYR A 44 7.24 -10.43 17.13
C TYR A 44 8.47 -10.71 18.02
N LEU A 45 8.45 -11.81 18.78
CA LEU A 45 9.59 -12.22 19.61
C LEU A 45 10.79 -12.60 18.73
N ARG A 46 10.57 -13.34 17.64
CA ARG A 46 11.63 -13.70 16.67
C ARG A 46 12.24 -12.48 15.97
N GLU A 47 11.47 -11.42 15.76
CA GLU A 47 11.95 -10.17 15.19
C GLU A 47 12.84 -9.39 16.17
N ILE A 48 12.42 -9.25 17.43
CA ILE A 48 13.22 -8.61 18.49
C ILE A 48 14.51 -9.38 18.74
N GLU A 49 14.46 -10.71 18.69
CA GLU A 49 15.63 -11.58 18.81
C GLU A 49 16.52 -11.59 17.55
N GLY A 50 16.11 -10.94 16.46
CA GLY A 50 16.88 -10.88 15.20
C GLY A 50 16.96 -12.22 14.44
N LYS A 51 16.13 -13.21 14.79
CA LYS A 51 16.18 -14.58 14.26
C LYS A 51 15.45 -14.77 12.93
N LEU A 52 14.72 -13.77 12.45
CA LEU A 52 14.10 -13.80 11.13
C LEU A 52 15.19 -13.75 10.06
N ALA A 53 15.39 -14.84 9.33
CA ALA A 53 16.48 -14.97 8.37
C ALA A 53 16.14 -14.34 7.01
N ARG A 54 14.88 -14.45 6.56
CA ARG A 54 14.47 -14.05 5.20
C ARG A 54 13.85 -12.66 5.17
N LYS A 55 14.15 -11.91 4.10
CA LYS A 55 13.64 -10.53 3.89
C LYS A 55 12.11 -10.47 3.81
N THR A 56 11.47 -11.47 3.21
CA THR A 56 10.01 -11.56 3.11
C THR A 56 9.35 -11.70 4.48
N GLU A 57 9.89 -12.58 5.33
CA GLU A 57 9.41 -12.79 6.70
C GLU A 57 9.57 -11.52 7.54
N ARG A 58 10.71 -10.83 7.42
CA ARG A 58 10.93 -9.52 8.08
C ARG A 58 9.96 -8.43 7.59
N GLN A 59 9.51 -8.48 6.34
CA GLN A 59 8.57 -7.51 5.79
C GLN A 59 7.12 -7.79 6.18
N ASP A 60 6.81 -9.02 6.59
CA ASP A 60 5.49 -9.43 7.02
C ASP A 60 5.23 -9.27 8.52
N THR A 61 6.26 -8.90 9.29
CA THR A 61 6.13 -8.69 10.72
C THR A 61 5.24 -7.49 11.07
N LEU A 62 4.69 -7.54 12.29
CA LEU A 62 3.87 -6.47 12.82
C LEU A 62 4.67 -5.18 13.05
N LEU A 63 5.92 -5.26 13.53
CA LEU A 63 6.76 -4.08 13.72
C LEU A 63 7.10 -3.43 12.39
N TYR A 64 7.50 -4.20 11.37
CA TYR A 64 7.76 -3.65 10.04
C TYR A 64 6.52 -2.99 9.45
N ARG A 65 5.35 -3.64 9.54
CA ARG A 65 4.07 -3.07 9.07
C ARG A 65 3.68 -1.80 9.82
N LEU A 66 3.95 -1.70 11.11
CA LEU A 66 3.73 -0.49 11.90
C LEU A 66 4.71 0.62 11.56
N ALA A 67 6.00 0.30 11.43
CA ALA A 67 7.04 1.24 11.04
C ALA A 67 6.76 1.81 9.64
N LYS A 68 6.37 0.95 8.69
CA LYS A 68 5.95 1.35 7.34
C LYS A 68 4.73 2.27 7.38
N ARG A 69 3.70 1.93 8.16
CA ARG A 69 2.51 2.78 8.34
C ARG A 69 2.85 4.14 8.95
N LYS A 70 3.65 4.18 10.02
CA LYS A 70 4.13 5.44 10.61
C LYS A 70 4.92 6.28 9.62
N ALA A 71 5.78 5.66 8.82
CA ALA A 71 6.51 6.38 7.77
C ALA A 71 5.57 6.95 6.69
N ASP A 72 4.53 6.22 6.31
CA ASP A 72 3.50 6.69 5.39
C ASP A 72 2.68 7.84 6.01
N GLU A 73 2.28 7.73 7.27
CA GLU A 73 1.58 8.78 8.04
C GLU A 73 2.41 10.07 8.12
N VAL A 74 3.71 9.98 8.41
CA VAL A 74 4.61 11.16 8.43
C VAL A 74 4.68 11.82 7.06
N ARG A 75 4.71 11.05 5.96
CA ARG A 75 4.69 11.62 4.60
C ARG A 75 3.35 12.27 4.27
N LEU A 76 2.23 11.67 4.68
CA LEU A 76 0.90 12.22 4.47
C LEU A 76 0.66 13.47 5.35
N ALA A 77 1.19 13.49 6.57
CA ALA A 77 1.16 14.65 7.46
C ALA A 77 1.91 15.86 6.87
N LYS A 78 3.03 15.64 6.15
CA LYS A 78 3.70 16.70 5.38
C LYS A 78 2.82 17.30 4.29
N LEU A 79 1.83 16.55 3.80
CA LEU A 79 0.84 16.99 2.81
C LEU A 79 -0.46 17.47 3.46
N GLY A 80 -0.58 17.43 4.79
CA GLY A 80 -1.77 17.86 5.53
C GLY A 80 -2.95 16.87 5.51
N ILE A 81 -2.76 15.62 5.06
CA ILE A 81 -3.87 14.66 4.90
C ILE A 81 -3.68 13.42 5.78
N ARG A 82 -4.80 12.85 6.24
CA ARG A 82 -4.84 11.60 7.04
C ARG A 82 -4.83 10.32 6.19
N CYS A 83 -5.41 10.35 5.00
CA CYS A 83 -5.49 9.20 4.09
C CYS A 83 -5.46 9.63 2.62
N ILE A 84 -5.08 8.73 1.71
CA ILE A 84 -5.10 9.03 0.29
C ILE A 84 -6.55 9.13 -0.17
N PRO A 85 -7.00 10.29 -0.73
CA PRO A 85 -8.36 10.44 -1.21
C PRO A 85 -8.69 9.44 -2.32
N SER A 86 -9.88 8.84 -2.25
CA SER A 86 -10.34 7.89 -3.27
C SER A 86 -10.84 8.60 -4.53
N ASN A 87 -11.47 9.76 -4.35
CA ASN A 87 -12.04 10.56 -5.42
C ASN A 87 -11.16 11.80 -5.71
N PRO A 88 -10.76 12.04 -6.97
CA PRO A 88 -9.99 13.22 -7.34
C PRO A 88 -10.71 14.55 -7.11
N LEU A 89 -12.04 14.57 -7.15
CA LEU A 89 -12.80 15.81 -7.00
C LEU A 89 -12.71 16.39 -5.58
N GLU A 90 -12.52 15.54 -4.57
CA GLU A 90 -12.39 15.93 -3.16
C GLU A 90 -11.05 16.63 -2.86
N THR A 91 -10.08 16.52 -3.78
CA THR A 91 -8.74 17.08 -3.58
C THR A 91 -8.66 18.49 -4.18
N THR A 92 -8.36 19.47 -3.32
CA THR A 92 -8.05 20.85 -3.70
C THR A 92 -6.55 21.08 -3.85
N ASP A 93 -5.73 20.29 -3.15
CA ASP A 93 -4.29 20.51 -3.07
C ASP A 93 -3.52 19.90 -4.24
N VAL A 94 -2.70 20.71 -4.89
CA VAL A 94 -1.86 20.32 -6.04
C VAL A 94 -0.84 19.24 -5.64
N ASN A 95 -0.24 19.36 -4.45
CA ASN A 95 0.81 18.45 -3.98
C ASN A 95 0.27 17.05 -3.70
N VAL A 96 -0.98 16.98 -3.28
CA VAL A 96 -1.69 15.74 -2.98
C VAL A 96 -2.02 15.00 -4.26
N ALA A 97 -2.57 15.71 -5.25
CA ALA A 97 -2.80 15.16 -6.58
C ALA A 97 -1.50 14.64 -7.20
N LYS A 98 -0.38 15.39 -7.10
CA LYS A 98 0.95 14.95 -7.55
C LYS A 98 1.40 13.66 -6.84
N TYR A 99 1.22 13.58 -5.52
CA TYR A 99 1.58 12.40 -4.74
C TYR A 99 0.76 11.17 -5.13
N VAL A 100 -0.55 11.33 -5.32
CA VAL A 100 -1.44 10.23 -5.76
C VAL A 100 -1.04 9.74 -7.14
N ILE A 101 -0.76 10.65 -8.08
CA ILE A 101 -0.29 10.29 -9.43
C ILE A 101 1.04 9.53 -9.35
N PHE A 102 1.97 9.97 -8.50
CA PHE A 102 3.24 9.28 -8.30
C PHE A 102 3.03 7.84 -7.80
N LYS A 103 2.15 7.65 -6.81
CA LYS A 103 1.80 6.32 -6.30
C LYS A 103 1.16 5.43 -7.36
N LEU A 104 0.22 5.96 -8.14
CA LEU A 104 -0.40 5.22 -9.24
C LEU A 104 0.62 4.84 -10.32
N LYS A 105 1.56 5.73 -10.67
CA LYS A 105 2.65 5.42 -11.62
C LYS A 105 3.55 4.30 -11.11
N GLN A 106 3.86 4.30 -9.80
CA GLN A 106 4.63 3.23 -9.18
C GLN A 106 3.89 1.89 -9.27
N GLU A 107 2.60 1.84 -8.90
CA GLU A 107 1.80 0.62 -8.97
C GLU A 107 1.60 0.10 -10.40
N ILE A 108 1.43 1.00 -11.38
CA ILE A 108 1.38 0.65 -12.80
C ILE A 108 2.72 0.01 -13.22
N GLY A 109 3.85 0.63 -12.86
CA GLY A 109 5.18 0.10 -13.14
C GLY A 109 5.39 -1.30 -12.58
N ASP A 110 5.05 -1.52 -11.30
CA ASP A 110 5.19 -2.81 -10.63
C ASP A 110 4.33 -3.90 -11.29
N LYS A 111 3.08 -3.60 -11.65
CA LYS A 111 2.19 -4.56 -12.31
C LYS A 111 2.58 -4.83 -13.76
N VAL A 112 3.02 -3.81 -14.50
CA VAL A 112 3.53 -3.97 -15.87
C VAL A 112 4.81 -4.78 -15.89
N ALA A 113 5.71 -4.59 -14.92
CA ALA A 113 6.93 -5.39 -14.80
C ALA A 113 6.59 -6.88 -14.61
N ARG A 114 5.60 -7.20 -13.77
CA ARG A 114 5.11 -8.58 -13.60
C ARG A 114 4.52 -9.15 -14.89
N LEU A 115 3.77 -8.35 -15.66
CA LEU A 115 3.20 -8.77 -16.95
C LEU A 115 4.25 -8.99 -18.05
N ARG A 116 5.39 -8.31 -17.98
CA ARG A 116 6.51 -8.50 -18.92
C ARG A 116 7.34 -9.75 -18.61
N ASN A 117 7.37 -10.15 -17.34
CA ASN A 117 8.15 -11.29 -16.90
C ASN A 117 7.37 -12.60 -17.13
N ALA A 118 7.71 -13.33 -18.22
CA ALA A 118 7.06 -14.60 -18.56
C ALA A 118 7.13 -15.65 -17.43
N ASN A 119 8.21 -15.63 -16.63
CA ASN A 119 8.38 -16.53 -15.48
C ASN A 119 7.38 -16.28 -14.34
N LEU A 120 6.89 -15.03 -14.21
CA LEU A 120 5.94 -14.65 -13.16
C LEU A 120 4.49 -14.75 -13.65
N LEU A 121 4.26 -14.47 -14.93
CA LEU A 121 2.92 -14.51 -15.50
C LEU A 121 3.01 -14.84 -17.00
N SER A 122 2.73 -16.10 -17.33
CA SER A 122 2.61 -16.57 -18.71
C SER A 122 1.20 -17.10 -18.95
N ILE A 123 0.77 -17.01 -20.20
CA ILE A 123 -0.48 -17.62 -20.69
C ILE A 123 -0.46 -19.13 -20.44
N GLU A 124 0.70 -19.77 -20.63
CA GLU A 124 0.86 -21.22 -20.49
C GLU A 124 0.76 -21.68 -19.03
N THR A 125 1.29 -20.88 -18.08
CA THR A 125 1.39 -21.28 -16.67
C THR A 125 0.19 -20.82 -15.83
N HIS A 126 -0.35 -19.62 -16.10
CA HIS A 126 -1.41 -19.01 -15.28
C HIS A 126 -2.75 -18.88 -16.01
N GLY A 127 -2.80 -19.22 -17.30
CA GLY A 127 -3.96 -19.13 -18.15
C GLY A 127 -4.25 -17.71 -18.67
N GLU A 128 -4.87 -17.66 -19.85
CA GLU A 128 -5.24 -16.40 -20.53
C GLU A 128 -6.19 -15.52 -19.69
N VAL A 129 -7.09 -16.14 -18.93
CA VAL A 129 -8.08 -15.44 -18.10
C VAL A 129 -7.39 -14.59 -17.02
N THR A 130 -6.37 -15.15 -16.37
CA THR A 130 -5.58 -14.46 -15.34
C THR A 130 -4.78 -13.31 -15.96
N VAL A 131 -4.17 -13.54 -17.12
CA VAL A 131 -3.42 -12.51 -17.86
C VAL A 131 -4.36 -11.36 -18.25
N ARG A 132 -5.57 -11.65 -18.74
CA ARG A 132 -6.58 -10.66 -19.09
C ARG A 132 -7.00 -9.85 -17.86
N ALA A 133 -7.35 -10.50 -16.75
CA ALA A 133 -7.73 -9.83 -15.52
C ALA A 133 -6.63 -8.90 -14.99
N LYS A 134 -5.36 -9.34 -15.05
CA LYS A 134 -4.22 -8.51 -14.64
C LYS A 134 -3.96 -7.35 -15.58
N ASN A 135 -4.16 -7.54 -16.87
CA ASN A 135 -4.09 -6.45 -17.85
C ASN A 135 -5.23 -5.44 -17.67
N ASP A 136 -6.43 -5.89 -17.34
CA ASP A 136 -7.57 -5.02 -17.05
C ASP A 136 -7.36 -4.23 -15.76
N GLU A 137 -6.75 -4.84 -14.74
CA GLU A 137 -6.32 -4.15 -13.52
C GLU A 137 -5.33 -3.02 -13.80
N VAL A 138 -4.38 -3.22 -14.72
CA VAL A 138 -3.44 -2.16 -15.16
C VAL A 138 -4.17 -1.06 -15.93
N ASN A 139 -5.07 -1.41 -16.85
CA ASN A 139 -5.85 -0.42 -17.59
C ASN A 139 -6.78 0.40 -16.67
N HIS A 140 -7.32 -0.21 -15.61
CA HIS A 140 -8.08 0.49 -14.59
C HIS A 140 -7.22 1.51 -13.84
N LEU A 141 -5.98 1.14 -13.45
CA LEU A 141 -5.04 2.06 -12.84
C LEU A 141 -4.64 3.22 -13.76
N ILE A 142 -4.42 2.96 -15.06
CA ILE A 142 -4.14 3.99 -16.06
C ILE A 142 -5.32 4.97 -16.14
N SER A 143 -6.54 4.46 -16.25
CA SER A 143 -7.75 5.29 -16.30
C SER A 143 -7.91 6.15 -15.04
N LYS A 144 -7.62 5.58 -13.87
CA LYS A 144 -7.61 6.31 -12.59
C LYS A 144 -6.53 7.39 -12.58
N LYS A 145 -5.32 7.08 -13.03
CA LYS A 145 -4.20 8.03 -13.14
C LYS A 145 -4.55 9.19 -14.09
N ASP A 146 -5.16 8.92 -15.23
CA ASP A 146 -5.58 9.96 -16.18
C ASP A 146 -6.72 10.84 -15.62
N LEU A 147 -7.57 10.30 -14.74
CA LEU A 147 -8.55 11.10 -14.00
C LEU A 147 -7.86 12.06 -13.01
N TRP A 148 -6.84 11.59 -12.30
CA TRP A 148 -6.03 12.43 -11.41
C TRP A 148 -5.21 13.48 -12.17
N GLU A 149 -4.69 13.16 -13.35
CA GLU A 149 -3.98 14.12 -14.20
C GLU A 149 -4.93 15.21 -14.74
N ARG A 150 -6.16 14.86 -15.11
CA ARG A 150 -7.21 15.85 -15.46
C ARG A 150 -7.51 16.78 -14.30
N ARG A 151 -7.65 16.25 -13.09
CA ARG A 151 -7.86 17.08 -11.89
C ARG A 151 -6.68 18.00 -11.63
N LEU A 152 -5.45 17.48 -11.71
CA LEU A 152 -4.24 18.27 -11.53
C LEU A 152 -4.16 19.43 -12.53
N ALA A 153 -4.49 19.18 -13.79
CA ALA A 153 -4.55 20.22 -14.82
C ALA A 153 -5.64 21.27 -14.48
N THR A 154 -6.81 20.82 -14.02
CA THR A 154 -7.90 21.72 -13.57
C THR A 154 -7.43 22.62 -12.42
N LEU A 155 -6.73 22.06 -11.43
CA LEU A 155 -6.19 22.82 -10.28
C LEU A 155 -5.11 23.83 -10.68
N LYS A 156 -4.41 23.60 -11.79
CA LYS A 156 -3.40 24.50 -12.35
C LYS A 156 -3.96 25.51 -13.36
N GLY A 157 -5.23 25.39 -13.75
CA GLY A 157 -5.81 26.17 -14.85
C GLY A 157 -5.35 25.73 -16.25
N GLU A 158 -4.75 24.55 -16.39
CA GLU A 158 -4.29 24.01 -17.67
C GLU A 158 -5.40 23.19 -18.35
N CYS A 159 -5.53 23.31 -19.68
CA CYS A 159 -6.43 22.46 -20.46
C CYS A 159 -5.80 21.08 -20.69
N HIS A 160 -6.34 20.04 -20.06
CA HIS A 160 -5.92 18.67 -20.32
C HIS A 160 -6.56 18.13 -21.61
N ARG A 161 -5.76 17.90 -22.66
CA ARG A 161 -6.21 17.15 -23.83
C ARG A 161 -6.36 15.68 -23.47
N GLY A 162 -7.59 15.28 -23.12
CA GLY A 162 -7.90 13.90 -22.81
C GLY A 162 -7.66 13.00 -24.02
N LYS A 163 -6.76 12.02 -23.89
CA LYS A 163 -6.69 10.91 -24.83
C LYS A 163 -7.92 10.03 -24.61
N ARG A 164 -8.52 9.53 -25.69
CA ARG A 164 -9.61 8.55 -25.56
C ARG A 164 -9.08 7.32 -24.82
N PRO A 165 -9.84 6.73 -23.88
CA PRO A 165 -9.40 5.56 -23.14
C PRO A 165 -9.23 4.40 -24.12
N GLN A 166 -7.98 4.08 -24.43
CA GLN A 166 -7.64 2.95 -25.27
C GLN A 166 -7.09 1.85 -24.38
N LYS A 167 -7.68 0.65 -24.48
CA LYS A 167 -7.13 -0.53 -23.82
C LYS A 167 -5.74 -0.83 -24.37
N ILE A 168 -4.74 -0.84 -23.50
CA ILE A 168 -3.35 -1.18 -23.81
C ILE A 168 -3.10 -2.60 -23.31
N TYR A 169 -2.32 -3.36 -24.07
CA TYR A 169 -1.92 -4.72 -23.72
C TYR A 169 -0.42 -4.74 -23.45
N PHE A 170 -0.02 -5.31 -22.31
CA PHE A 170 1.38 -5.33 -21.86
C PHE A 170 1.94 -6.75 -21.79
N GLY A 171 3.18 -6.95 -22.27
CA GLY A 171 3.93 -8.19 -22.08
C GLY A 171 3.16 -9.42 -22.54
N SER A 172 2.98 -10.41 -21.68
CA SER A 172 2.21 -11.63 -21.98
C SER A 172 0.79 -11.36 -22.48
N ALA A 173 0.18 -10.22 -22.14
CA ALA A 173 -1.16 -9.84 -22.62
C ALA A 173 -1.18 -9.36 -24.09
N SER A 174 -0.03 -9.01 -24.68
CA SER A 174 0.04 -8.62 -26.10
C SER A 174 -0.19 -9.79 -27.05
N TYR A 175 0.00 -11.03 -26.57
CA TYR A 175 -0.22 -12.24 -27.36
C TYR A 175 -1.69 -12.67 -27.42
N LEU A 176 -2.57 -12.04 -26.62
CA LEU A 176 -3.99 -12.31 -26.63
C LEU A 176 -4.62 -12.00 -28.00
N PRO A 177 -5.63 -12.78 -28.44
CA PRO A 177 -6.26 -12.58 -29.75
C PRO A 177 -6.89 -11.19 -29.92
N GLU A 178 -7.37 -10.58 -28.83
CA GLU A 178 -7.91 -9.22 -28.80
C GLU A 178 -6.85 -8.14 -29.09
N ALA A 179 -5.61 -8.36 -28.66
CA ALA A 179 -4.50 -7.44 -28.88
C ALA A 179 -4.05 -7.46 -30.35
N ARG A 180 -4.04 -8.64 -30.98
CA ARG A 180 -3.68 -8.84 -32.39
C ARG A 180 -4.66 -8.14 -33.34
N LYS A 181 -5.96 -8.20 -33.04
CA LYS A 181 -7.00 -7.52 -33.83
C LYS A 181 -6.83 -5.99 -33.88
N LYS A 182 -6.27 -5.40 -32.82
CA LYS A 182 -6.08 -3.94 -32.73
C LYS A 182 -4.85 -3.45 -33.51
N GLY A 183 -3.86 -4.31 -33.74
CA GLY A 183 -2.69 -3.99 -34.58
C GLY A 183 -2.92 -4.14 -36.08
N CYS A 184 -4.01 -4.80 -36.50
CA CYS A 184 -4.27 -5.17 -37.90
C CYS A 184 -5.36 -4.33 -38.58
N GLY A 185 -5.92 -3.32 -37.89
CA GLY A 185 -7.07 -2.53 -38.38
C GLY A 185 -6.82 -1.03 -38.54
N THR A 186 -5.59 -0.58 -38.81
CA THR A 186 -5.30 0.85 -39.06
C THR A 186 -4.64 1.06 -40.42
N THR A 187 -5.35 0.66 -41.47
CA THR A 187 -5.24 1.24 -42.82
C THR A 187 -6.65 1.54 -43.27
N ASP A 188 -7.29 2.51 -42.61
CA ASP A 188 -8.53 3.10 -43.09
C ASP A 188 -8.18 4.41 -43.81
N HIS A 189 -8.50 4.39 -45.10
CA HIS A 189 -8.51 5.50 -46.01
C HIS A 189 -9.17 6.74 -45.39
N THR A 190 -8.38 7.76 -45.08
CA THR A 190 -8.84 9.14 -45.24
C THR A 190 -8.78 9.47 -46.73
N SER A 191 -9.90 9.24 -47.42
CA SER A 191 -10.29 10.03 -48.58
C SER A 191 -10.70 11.41 -48.05
N ASP A 192 -9.79 12.37 -48.15
CA ASP A 192 -10.14 13.79 -48.16
C ASP A 192 -9.24 14.46 -49.20
N ASP A 193 -9.88 15.04 -50.20
CA ASP A 193 -9.27 15.75 -51.32
C ASP A 193 -8.49 16.96 -50.82
N GLY A 194 -7.28 17.17 -51.32
CA GLY A 194 -6.54 18.42 -51.07
C GLY A 194 -5.03 18.33 -51.26
N ASP A 195 -4.61 18.36 -52.52
CA ASP A 195 -3.36 18.92 -53.06
C ASP A 195 -2.02 18.70 -52.33
N GLY A 196 -1.21 17.84 -52.97
CA GLY A 196 0.06 18.28 -53.55
C GLY A 196 1.22 18.65 -52.62
N TYR A 197 2.17 17.72 -52.43
CA TYR A 197 3.43 17.71 -53.19
C TYR A 197 4.26 16.50 -52.73
N VAL A 198 4.54 15.60 -53.67
CA VAL A 198 5.50 14.52 -53.47
C VAL A 198 6.90 15.13 -53.63
N SER A 199 7.78 14.95 -52.65
CA SER A 199 9.21 14.98 -52.93
C SER A 199 9.98 14.21 -51.86
N SER A 200 10.14 12.91 -52.09
CA SER A 200 11.29 12.20 -51.59
C SER A 200 12.51 12.66 -52.37
N ASN A 201 13.50 13.22 -51.70
CA ASN A 201 14.88 13.07 -52.16
C ASN A 201 15.82 12.95 -50.96
N SER A 202 16.54 11.83 -50.97
CA SER A 202 17.75 11.56 -50.22
C SER A 202 18.82 12.60 -50.53
N GLN A 203 19.57 13.06 -49.51
CA GLN A 203 21.03 12.99 -49.55
C GLN A 203 21.66 13.33 -48.19
N VAL A 204 22.82 12.70 -48.03
CA VAL A 204 23.74 12.64 -46.90
C VAL A 204 24.35 14.03 -46.63
N SER A 205 24.47 14.44 -45.37
CA SER A 205 25.44 15.46 -44.97
C SER A 205 25.80 15.32 -43.49
N SER A 206 27.02 14.87 -43.25
CA SER A 206 27.67 14.86 -41.94
C SER A 206 28.09 16.28 -41.56
N CYS A 207 27.72 16.77 -40.39
CA CYS A 207 28.39 17.92 -39.74
C CYS A 207 28.39 17.77 -38.21
N SER A 208 29.62 17.79 -37.69
CA SER A 208 30.09 18.24 -36.37
C SER A 208 29.54 17.62 -35.08
N GLU A 209 30.45 16.94 -34.39
CA GLU A 209 30.43 16.69 -32.95
C GLU A 209 30.53 18.00 -32.17
N ASP A 210 29.52 18.28 -31.34
CA ASP A 210 29.66 19.16 -30.17
C ASP A 210 29.28 18.33 -28.94
N ILE A 211 30.31 17.98 -28.17
CA ILE A 211 30.23 17.21 -26.92
C ILE A 211 29.57 18.11 -25.85
N PRO A 212 28.40 17.74 -25.28
CA PRO A 212 27.87 18.45 -24.13
C PRO A 212 28.73 18.09 -22.90
N GLN A 213 29.47 19.07 -22.39
CA GLN A 213 30.19 18.95 -21.12
C GLN A 213 29.23 18.54 -20.00
N LYS A 214 29.48 17.36 -19.41
CA LYS A 214 28.77 16.83 -18.25
C LYS A 214 28.94 17.78 -17.05
N PRO A 215 27.86 18.27 -16.42
CA PRO A 215 27.94 18.88 -15.11
C PRO A 215 27.74 17.78 -14.05
N SER A 216 28.83 17.15 -13.57
CA SER A 216 28.72 16.28 -12.39
C SER A 216 29.99 16.02 -11.57
N ASP A 217 31.19 16.27 -12.10
CA ASP A 217 32.41 15.84 -11.38
C ASP A 217 32.84 16.81 -10.26
N LEU A 218 32.50 18.10 -10.38
CA LEU A 218 32.76 19.09 -9.32
C LEU A 218 31.88 18.88 -8.08
N TYR A 219 30.63 18.45 -8.27
CA TYR A 219 29.71 18.21 -7.15
C TYR A 219 30.06 16.92 -6.40
N LEU A 220 30.50 15.89 -7.13
CA LEU A 220 30.97 14.64 -6.52
C LEU A 220 32.24 14.84 -5.69
N GLY A 221 33.20 15.62 -6.22
CA GLY A 221 34.46 15.93 -5.53
C GLY A 221 34.28 16.72 -4.23
N GLN A 222 33.26 17.57 -4.17
CA GLN A 222 32.96 18.37 -2.97
C GLN A 222 32.35 17.53 -1.85
N VAL A 223 31.55 16.51 -2.20
CA VAL A 223 30.92 15.56 -1.24
C VAL A 223 31.92 14.51 -0.71
N THR A 224 32.98 14.21 -1.46
CA THR A 224 34.06 13.29 -1.02
C THR A 224 35.22 13.98 -0.29
N SER A 225 35.12 15.29 -0.05
CA SER A 225 36.17 16.01 0.66
C SER A 225 36.27 15.52 2.11
N ARG A 226 37.41 14.92 2.48
CA ARG A 226 37.71 14.40 3.84
C ARG A 226 37.45 15.41 4.96
N SER A 227 37.57 16.71 4.67
CA SER A 227 37.26 17.79 5.62
C SER A 227 35.78 17.87 5.98
N SER A 228 34.87 17.49 5.09
CA SER A 228 33.42 17.47 5.35
C SER A 228 32.99 16.27 6.21
N GLU A 229 33.62 15.11 6.04
CA GLU A 229 33.36 13.93 6.89
C GLU A 229 33.87 14.13 8.32
N GLU A 230 35.05 14.73 8.50
CA GLU A 230 35.60 15.04 9.83
C GLU A 230 34.70 16.05 10.58
N SER A 231 34.19 17.06 9.85
CA SER A 231 33.24 18.02 10.40
C SER A 231 31.93 17.35 10.83
N LEU A 232 31.37 16.46 10.01
CA LEU A 232 30.16 15.71 10.37
C LEU A 232 30.37 14.80 11.57
N ARG A 233 31.51 14.10 11.67
CA ARG A 233 31.86 13.29 12.84
C ARG A 233 31.97 14.11 14.12
N SER A 234 32.57 15.31 14.05
CA SER A 234 32.66 16.21 15.21
C SER A 234 31.28 16.69 15.68
N ILE A 235 30.36 16.93 14.74
CA ILE A 235 28.98 17.36 15.02
C ILE A 235 28.17 16.20 15.63
N GLU A 236 28.31 14.98 15.11
CA GLU A 236 27.67 13.77 15.64
C GLU A 236 28.18 13.43 17.04
N ALA A 237 29.50 13.46 17.25
CA ALA A 237 30.11 13.23 18.58
C ALA A 237 29.65 14.29 19.61
N GLY A 238 29.59 15.56 19.21
CA GLY A 238 29.09 16.64 20.06
C GLY A 238 27.57 16.55 20.33
N ALA A 239 26.79 16.01 19.39
CA ALA A 239 25.36 15.74 19.60
C ALA A 239 25.16 14.54 20.56
N GLU A 240 25.96 13.49 20.42
CA GLU A 240 25.95 12.32 21.31
C GLU A 240 26.31 12.71 22.75
N GLN A 241 27.38 13.49 22.94
CA GLN A 241 27.81 13.93 24.27
C GLN A 241 26.74 14.81 24.94
N ARG A 242 26.05 15.65 24.18
CA ARG A 242 24.91 16.45 24.70
C ARG A 242 23.71 15.58 25.09
N LEU A 243 23.44 14.50 24.37
CA LEU A 243 22.38 13.55 24.75
C LEU A 243 22.75 12.76 26.00
N ARG A 244 24.02 12.32 26.13
CA ARG A 244 24.51 11.66 27.35
C ARG A 244 24.43 12.58 28.57
N LEU A 245 24.78 13.87 28.42
CA LEU A 245 24.64 14.84 29.50
C LEU A 245 23.18 15.12 29.85
N LYS A 246 22.29 15.26 28.86
CA LYS A 246 20.85 15.42 29.12
C LYS A 246 20.25 14.20 29.82
N HIS A 247 20.71 12.99 29.53
CA HIS A 247 20.29 11.78 30.24
C HIS A 247 20.77 11.79 31.70
N PHE A 248 21.98 12.30 31.97
CA PHE A 248 22.51 12.40 33.33
C PHE A 248 21.87 13.52 34.18
N TYR A 249 21.53 14.66 33.58
CA TYR A 249 20.93 15.80 34.30
C TYR A 249 19.39 15.76 34.35
N SER A 250 18.74 14.93 33.55
CA SER A 250 17.26 14.77 33.58
C SER A 250 16.78 13.75 34.62
N GLU A 251 17.68 13.06 35.32
CA GLU A 251 17.38 12.03 36.34
C GLU A 251 17.36 12.54 37.79
N GLU A 252 17.40 13.85 38.05
CA GLU A 252 17.27 14.37 39.42
C GLU A 252 15.85 14.27 40.02
N ASN A 253 14.88 13.61 39.36
CA ASN A 253 13.54 13.41 39.92
C ASN A 253 12.98 11.98 39.89
N SER A 254 13.79 10.93 39.66
CA SER A 254 13.33 9.59 40.06
C SER A 254 14.46 8.65 40.46
N LEU A 255 14.51 8.39 41.77
CA LEU A 255 14.96 7.15 42.41
C LEU A 255 16.35 6.64 42.02
N LYS A 256 17.30 6.95 42.90
CA LYS A 256 18.59 6.27 43.09
C LYS A 256 18.51 4.79 42.74
N HIS A 257 19.13 4.39 41.63
CA HIS A 257 19.40 3.00 41.35
C HIS A 257 20.90 2.75 41.43
N THR A 258 21.34 2.33 42.62
CA THR A 258 22.64 1.71 42.82
C THR A 258 22.72 0.49 41.93
N ARG A 259 23.68 0.51 41.01
CA ARG A 259 24.02 -0.59 40.11
C ARG A 259 24.61 -1.73 40.95
N GLU A 260 23.78 -2.72 41.26
CA GLU A 260 24.25 -4.04 41.68
C GLU A 260 23.90 -5.06 40.60
N GLU A 261 24.93 -5.74 40.14
CA GLU A 261 24.90 -6.74 39.07
C GLU A 261 24.26 -8.03 39.60
N GLY A 262 23.28 -8.56 38.85
CA GLY A 262 22.93 -9.98 38.92
C GLY A 262 21.79 -10.38 39.85
N THR A 263 20.56 -9.94 39.60
CA THR A 263 19.35 -10.77 39.82
C THR A 263 18.25 -10.35 38.85
N ALA A 264 17.54 -11.32 38.29
CA ALA A 264 16.43 -11.08 37.38
C ALA A 264 15.36 -10.19 38.05
N PHE A 265 15.03 -9.06 37.42
CA PHE A 265 13.92 -8.21 37.83
C PHE A 265 12.59 -8.97 37.61
N ILE A 266 12.16 -9.73 38.61
CA ILE A 266 10.80 -10.25 38.68
C ILE A 266 9.92 -9.12 39.18
N VAL A 267 9.30 -8.39 38.26
CA VAL A 267 8.19 -7.49 38.60
C VAL A 267 7.01 -8.40 38.95
N ASN A 268 6.79 -8.64 40.24
CA ASN A 268 5.59 -9.30 40.74
C ASN A 268 4.37 -8.40 40.51
N ILE A 269 3.85 -8.42 39.28
CA ILE A 269 2.52 -7.90 38.99
C ILE A 269 1.56 -8.91 39.59
N VAL A 270 0.89 -8.52 40.68
CA VAL A 270 -0.23 -9.29 41.22
C VAL A 270 -1.36 -9.19 40.18
N LEU A 271 -1.39 -10.13 39.24
CA LEU A 271 -2.51 -10.24 38.31
C LEU A 271 -3.75 -10.64 39.12
N PRO A 272 -4.88 -9.93 38.98
CA PRO A 272 -6.14 -10.38 39.54
C PRO A 272 -6.47 -11.77 39.02
N GLU A 273 -7.04 -12.62 39.87
CA GLU A 273 -7.47 -13.96 39.46
C GLU A 273 -8.33 -13.90 38.19
N GLU A 274 -8.09 -14.84 37.28
CA GLU A 274 -8.68 -14.85 35.94
C GLU A 274 -10.22 -14.78 35.96
N ILE A 275 -10.83 -15.37 37.00
CA ILE A 275 -12.28 -15.35 37.24
C ILE A 275 -12.79 -13.92 37.44
N ASN A 276 -12.05 -13.11 38.20
CA ASN A 276 -12.40 -11.71 38.48
C ASN A 276 -12.20 -10.84 37.24
N PHE A 277 -11.14 -11.10 36.46
CA PHE A 277 -10.92 -10.40 35.20
C PHE A 277 -12.03 -10.69 34.18
N ARG A 278 -12.42 -11.96 34.02
CA ARG A 278 -13.53 -12.36 33.15
C ARG A 278 -14.85 -11.71 33.58
N ARG A 279 -15.15 -11.67 34.89
CA ARG A 279 -16.34 -11.01 35.44
C ARG A 279 -16.35 -9.51 35.13
N LEU A 280 -15.24 -8.83 35.36
CA LEU A 280 -15.10 -7.39 35.13
C LEU A 280 -15.25 -7.02 33.65
N LEU A 281 -14.78 -7.89 32.75
CA LEU A 281 -14.91 -7.72 31.30
C LEU A 281 -16.38 -7.85 30.84
N VAL A 282 -17.12 -8.81 31.41
CA VAL A 282 -18.56 -9.00 31.15
C VAL A 282 -19.37 -7.81 31.69
N GLU A 283 -19.07 -7.33 32.89
CA GLU A 283 -19.74 -6.17 33.48
C GLU A 283 -19.50 -4.88 32.69
N ARG A 284 -18.27 -4.68 32.17
CA ARG A 284 -17.95 -3.54 31.31
C ARG A 284 -18.72 -3.58 30.01
N LYS A 285 -18.84 -4.76 29.38
CA LYS A 285 -19.66 -4.95 28.17
C LYS A 285 -21.14 -4.72 28.45
N LYS A 286 -21.65 -5.21 29.59
CA LYS A 286 -23.03 -4.99 30.02
C LYS A 286 -23.33 -3.50 30.20
N ARG A 287 -22.44 -2.75 30.85
CA ARG A 287 -22.55 -1.29 31.01
C ARG A 287 -22.56 -0.55 29.68
N ALA A 288 -21.60 -0.83 28.80
CA ALA A 288 -21.53 -0.19 27.47
C ALA A 288 -22.78 -0.48 26.62
N PHE A 289 -23.35 -1.69 26.73
CA PHE A 289 -24.58 -2.03 26.04
C PHE A 289 -25.81 -1.32 26.64
N GLN A 290 -25.86 -1.20 27.96
CA GLN A 290 -26.90 -0.47 28.68
C GLN A 290 -26.87 1.03 28.33
N GLU A 291 -25.68 1.64 28.29
CA GLU A 291 -25.48 3.02 27.85
C GLU A 291 -25.97 3.23 26.43
N ARG A 292 -25.69 2.28 25.53
CA ARG A 292 -26.15 2.32 24.14
C ARG A 292 -27.66 2.16 24.00
N ILE A 293 -28.28 1.30 24.81
CA ILE A 293 -29.76 1.18 24.86
C ILE A 293 -30.39 2.47 25.38
N ASN A 294 -29.82 3.05 26.45
CA ASN A 294 -30.34 4.28 27.04
C ASN A 294 -30.21 5.45 26.06
N ALA A 295 -29.10 5.54 25.32
CA ALA A 295 -28.89 6.55 24.28
C ALA A 295 -29.83 6.40 23.06
N LEU A 296 -30.43 5.24 22.86
CA LEU A 296 -31.41 4.98 21.79
C LEU A 296 -32.86 5.11 22.26
N ARG A 297 -33.10 5.27 23.57
CA ARG A 297 -34.41 5.46 24.19
C ARG A 297 -34.71 6.92 24.55
N GLY A 298 -33.73 7.81 24.44
CA GLY A 298 -33.90 9.27 24.48
C GLY A 298 -33.94 9.84 23.06
#